data_AF-A0A2V9SSD9-F1
#
_entry.id   AF-A0A2V9SSD9-F1
#
_cell.length_a   1.000
_cell.length_b   1.000
_cell.length_c   1.000
_cell.angle_alpha   90.00
_cell.angle_beta   90.00
_cell.angle_gamma   90.00
#
_symmetry.space_group_name_H-M   'P 1'
#
loop_
_entity.id
_entity.type
_entity.pdbx_description
1 polymer ?
#
loop_
_entity_poly.entity_id
_entity_poly.type
_entity_poly.pdbx_seq_one_letter_code
_entity_poly.pdbx_strand_id
1 'polypeptide(L)'
;MFMRIMLTVSLLATVVAAQQTTTLRPSTPDPTSATSNSLTIPAGTKVLLALKQALSTKNARDGDPVYAQTTFPVVLNDRIVIPAGTYVQGKINNVKRAGRLKGRAEVLMHFTTLIYPSGYTVMLPGALENVPGAEKTSMKDEEGTVRQDSQAGEKAGKAADRGIKGAGGGALVGVLASGSRAGAGIGAGIGGAVGIASALLTKGNDVRLDAGTTLEMIIQREVPLDANRIPSQRERFRSASEY
;
A
#
# COMPACT_ATOMS: atom_id res chain seq x y z
N MET A 1 0.40 -27.29 82.53
CA MET A 1 1.78 -26.80 82.72
C MET A 1 2.63 -27.95 83.23
N PHE A 2 3.25 -28.74 82.32
CA PHE A 2 4.23 -29.76 82.71
C PHE A 2 5.33 -29.89 81.64
N MET A 3 6.54 -29.63 82.11
CA MET A 3 7.83 -29.56 81.45
C MET A 3 8.46 -30.96 81.37
N ARG A 4 8.95 -31.37 80.20
CA ARG A 4 9.96 -32.43 80.03
C ARG A 4 10.90 -31.96 78.90
N ILE A 5 12.05 -31.38 79.22
CA ILE A 5 13.33 -32.07 79.49
C ILE A 5 13.71 -32.91 78.26
N MET A 6 14.49 -32.34 77.34
CA MET A 6 15.96 -32.41 77.27
C MET A 6 16.48 -33.76 76.76
N LEU A 7 17.27 -33.64 75.68
CA LEU A 7 18.53 -34.35 75.44
C LEU A 7 18.45 -35.82 74.98
N THR A 8 18.81 -36.08 73.72
CA THR A 8 20.04 -36.82 73.28
C THR A 8 19.90 -37.15 71.80
N VAL A 9 20.70 -36.56 70.90
CA VAL A 9 22.04 -36.98 70.42
C VAL A 9 21.95 -37.80 69.12
N SER A 10 22.71 -37.30 68.13
CA SER A 10 23.23 -37.96 66.92
C SER A 10 22.23 -38.44 65.87
N LEU A 11 22.35 -37.92 64.64
CA LEU A 11 23.25 -38.56 63.67
C LEU A 11 23.47 -37.68 62.42
N LEU A 12 24.74 -37.35 62.16
CA LEU A 12 25.43 -37.40 60.86
C LEU A 12 24.57 -37.31 59.59
N ALA A 13 24.79 -36.25 58.80
CA ALA A 13 24.94 -36.38 57.34
C ALA A 13 25.44 -35.04 56.76
N THR A 14 26.76 -34.93 56.62
CA THR A 14 27.39 -34.02 55.67
C THR A 14 27.00 -34.44 54.25
N VAL A 15 26.00 -33.80 53.65
CA VAL A 15 25.78 -33.90 52.20
C VAL A 15 26.42 -32.68 51.55
N VAL A 16 27.64 -32.92 51.06
CA VAL A 16 28.25 -32.14 49.99
C VAL A 16 27.35 -32.31 48.77
N ALA A 17 26.40 -31.41 48.57
CA ALA A 17 25.66 -31.32 47.32
C ALA A 17 26.59 -30.67 46.29
N ALA A 18 27.18 -31.54 45.47
CA ALA A 18 27.99 -31.18 44.31
C ALA A 18 27.29 -30.09 43.49
N GLN A 19 28.01 -28.99 43.28
CA GLN A 19 27.63 -27.97 42.31
C GLN A 19 27.63 -28.62 40.92
N GLN A 20 26.44 -28.87 40.37
CA GLN A 20 26.30 -29.15 38.95
C GLN A 20 26.47 -27.84 38.19
N THR A 21 27.70 -27.49 37.89
CA THR A 21 28.03 -26.59 36.79
C THR A 21 27.45 -27.19 35.53
N THR A 22 26.33 -26.64 35.06
CA THR A 22 25.79 -26.94 33.75
C THR A 22 26.72 -26.29 32.74
N THR A 23 27.79 -27.01 32.36
CA THR A 23 28.63 -26.63 31.23
C THR A 23 27.73 -26.65 30.00
N LEU A 24 27.37 -25.46 29.50
CA LEU A 24 26.83 -25.28 28.15
C LEU A 24 27.84 -25.95 27.20
N ARG A 25 27.56 -27.18 26.76
CA ARG A 25 28.25 -27.73 25.60
C ARG A 25 27.98 -26.74 24.46
N PRO A 26 29.01 -26.18 23.80
CA PRO A 26 28.78 -25.56 22.52
C PRO A 26 28.22 -26.66 21.63
N SER A 27 26.92 -26.58 21.32
CA SER A 27 26.34 -27.32 20.22
C SER A 27 27.11 -26.88 18.99
N THR A 28 28.04 -27.72 18.54
CA THR A 28 28.66 -27.57 17.23
C THR A 28 27.51 -27.45 16.25
N PRO A 29 27.36 -26.32 15.53
CA PRO A 29 26.32 -26.22 14.52
C PRO A 29 26.59 -27.34 13.51
N ASP A 30 25.65 -28.27 13.36
CA ASP A 30 25.72 -29.31 12.35
C ASP A 30 25.99 -28.64 10.99
N PRO A 31 27.13 -28.89 10.33
CA PRO A 31 27.42 -28.31 9.02
C PRO A 31 26.61 -28.98 7.89
N THR A 32 25.52 -29.67 8.23
CA THR A 32 24.61 -30.36 7.30
C THR A 32 23.22 -29.74 7.34
N SER A 33 23.11 -28.41 7.42
CA SER A 33 21.95 -27.72 6.85
C SER A 33 22.19 -27.55 5.36
N ALA A 34 21.90 -28.62 4.62
CA ALA A 34 21.91 -28.67 3.17
C ALA A 34 21.17 -27.45 2.59
N THR A 35 21.86 -26.69 1.74
CA THR A 35 21.35 -25.85 0.65
C THR A 35 19.86 -25.52 0.72
N SER A 36 19.44 -24.75 1.73
CA SER A 36 18.23 -23.96 1.54
C SER A 36 18.59 -22.96 0.45
N ASN A 37 18.08 -23.15 -0.77
CA ASN A 37 18.01 -22.11 -1.78
C ASN A 37 17.06 -21.01 -1.26
N SER A 38 17.40 -20.41 -0.12
CA SER A 38 16.68 -19.36 0.57
C SER A 38 16.99 -18.09 -0.20
N LEU A 39 16.03 -17.68 -1.02
CA LEU A 39 16.13 -16.48 -1.82
C LEU A 39 15.36 -15.38 -1.12
N THR A 40 16.04 -14.36 -0.63
CA THR A 40 15.38 -13.28 0.10
C THR A 40 15.12 -12.09 -0.82
N ILE A 41 13.89 -11.59 -0.82
CA ILE A 41 13.60 -10.29 -1.43
C ILE A 41 13.99 -9.20 -0.42
N PRO A 42 14.91 -8.28 -0.75
CA PRO A 42 15.30 -7.21 0.16
C PRO A 42 14.18 -6.17 0.32
N ALA A 43 14.18 -5.49 1.46
CA ALA A 43 13.39 -4.28 1.63
C ALA A 43 13.77 -3.23 0.57
N GLY A 44 12.81 -2.42 0.16
CA GLY A 44 12.97 -1.43 -0.90
C GLY A 44 12.79 -1.97 -2.32
N THR A 45 12.53 -3.26 -2.49
CA THR A 45 12.27 -3.84 -3.81
C THR A 45 10.97 -3.27 -4.39
N LYS A 46 11.07 -2.68 -5.59
CA LYS A 46 9.94 -2.10 -6.31
C LYS A 46 9.31 -3.13 -7.23
N VAL A 47 7.98 -3.19 -7.22
CA VAL A 47 7.20 -4.15 -8.00
C VAL A 47 6.12 -3.40 -8.76
N LEU A 48 6.15 -3.49 -10.09
CA LEU A 48 5.13 -2.92 -10.96
C LEU A 48 3.93 -3.86 -11.03
N LEU A 49 2.76 -3.32 -10.69
CA LEU A 49 1.50 -4.04 -10.63
C LEU A 49 0.47 -3.36 -11.54
N ALA A 50 -0.50 -4.13 -12.02
CA ALA A 50 -1.71 -3.62 -12.65
C ALA A 50 -2.92 -4.05 -11.83
N LEU A 51 -3.84 -3.11 -11.55
CA LEU A 51 -5.08 -3.41 -10.85
C LEU A 51 -5.95 -4.38 -11.67
N LYS A 52 -6.51 -5.39 -11.01
CA LYS A 52 -7.43 -6.33 -11.65
C LYS A 52 -8.88 -5.85 -11.63
N GLN A 53 -9.19 -4.89 -10.77
CA GLN A 53 -10.54 -4.33 -10.61
C GLN A 53 -10.47 -2.82 -10.49
N ALA A 54 -11.56 -2.15 -10.90
CA ALA A 54 -11.71 -0.73 -10.67
C ALA A 54 -11.96 -0.45 -9.18
N LEU A 55 -11.29 0.57 -8.65
CA LEU A 55 -11.43 1.05 -7.28
C LEU A 55 -11.91 2.49 -7.29
N SER A 56 -12.88 2.81 -6.44
CA SER A 56 -13.35 4.18 -6.29
C SER A 56 -13.70 4.50 -4.85
N THR A 57 -13.22 5.64 -4.36
CA THR A 57 -13.62 6.20 -3.04
C THR A 57 -15.12 6.38 -2.90
N LYS A 58 -15.88 6.44 -4.01
CA LYS A 58 -17.35 6.50 -4.00
C LYS A 58 -18.01 5.22 -3.50
N ASN A 59 -17.40 4.05 -3.66
CA ASN A 59 -18.00 2.79 -3.23
C ASN A 59 -17.11 2.03 -2.25
N ALA A 60 -15.81 2.31 -2.22
CA ALA A 60 -14.83 1.70 -1.34
C ALA A 60 -15.13 1.97 0.14
N ARG A 61 -14.76 0.98 0.95
CA ARG A 61 -14.82 0.98 2.41
C ARG A 61 -13.51 0.42 2.97
N ASP A 62 -13.21 0.76 4.22
CA ASP A 62 -12.06 0.20 4.93
C ASP A 62 -12.25 -1.31 5.08
N GLY A 63 -11.18 -2.07 4.82
CA GLY A 63 -11.17 -3.52 4.80
C GLY A 63 -11.51 -4.15 3.44
N ASP A 64 -11.96 -3.38 2.45
CA ASP A 64 -12.27 -3.92 1.12
C ASP A 64 -11.03 -4.59 0.48
N PRO A 65 -11.20 -5.73 -0.21
CA PRO A 65 -10.10 -6.43 -0.84
C PRO A 65 -9.62 -5.68 -2.08
N VAL A 66 -8.30 -5.68 -2.28
CA VAL A 66 -7.64 -5.12 -3.47
C VAL A 66 -6.90 -6.24 -4.18
N TYR A 67 -7.14 -6.37 -5.49
CA TYR A 67 -6.48 -7.36 -6.33
C TYR A 67 -5.68 -6.67 -7.43
N ALA A 68 -4.41 -7.03 -7.53
CA ALA A 68 -3.50 -6.58 -8.56
C ALA A 68 -2.69 -7.76 -9.11
N GLN A 69 -1.96 -7.54 -10.20
CA GLN A 69 -1.09 -8.53 -10.81
C GLN A 69 0.21 -7.89 -11.26
N THR A 70 1.32 -8.56 -11.02
CA THR A 70 2.65 -8.10 -11.45
C THR A 70 2.73 -8.03 -12.97
N THR A 71 3.10 -6.86 -13.49
CA THR A 71 3.24 -6.62 -14.94
C THR A 71 4.63 -6.95 -15.47
N PHE A 72 5.67 -6.72 -14.65
CA PHE A 72 7.06 -6.97 -15.01
C PHE A 72 7.76 -7.89 -14.02
N PRO A 73 8.59 -8.83 -14.49
CA PRO A 73 9.32 -9.73 -13.60
C PRO A 73 10.36 -8.96 -12.77
N VAL A 74 10.48 -9.30 -11.50
CA VAL A 74 11.55 -8.80 -10.62
C VAL A 74 12.68 -9.83 -10.61
N VAL A 75 13.90 -9.37 -10.82
CA VAL A 75 15.11 -10.20 -10.91
C VAL A 75 16.07 -9.81 -9.79
N LEU A 76 16.59 -10.80 -9.06
CA LEU A 76 17.66 -10.63 -8.07
C LEU A 76 18.69 -11.73 -8.29
N ASN A 77 19.98 -11.40 -8.24
CA ASN A 77 21.08 -12.36 -8.42
C ASN A 77 20.89 -13.22 -9.70
N ASP A 78 20.56 -12.58 -10.82
CA ASP A 78 20.28 -13.20 -12.12
C ASP A 78 19.17 -14.26 -12.13
N ARG A 79 18.29 -14.25 -11.12
CA ARG A 79 17.14 -15.13 -11.02
C ARG A 79 15.84 -14.32 -10.89
N ILE A 80 14.82 -14.72 -11.64
CA ILE A 80 13.47 -14.15 -11.49
C ILE A 80 12.92 -14.56 -10.12
N VAL A 81 12.70 -13.59 -9.25
CA VAL A 81 12.18 -13.79 -7.89
C VAL A 81 10.68 -13.61 -7.83
N ILE A 82 10.13 -12.67 -8.59
CA ILE A 82 8.68 -12.46 -8.74
C ILE A 82 8.39 -12.48 -10.25
N PRO A 83 7.78 -13.55 -10.79
CA PRO A 83 7.40 -13.61 -12.19
C PRO A 83 6.32 -12.58 -12.54
N ALA A 84 6.31 -12.12 -13.78
CA ALA A 84 5.13 -11.45 -14.33
C ALA A 84 3.92 -12.39 -14.27
N GLY A 85 2.74 -11.82 -14.02
CA GLY A 85 1.53 -12.59 -13.83
C GLY A 85 1.28 -13.08 -12.40
N THR A 86 2.21 -12.86 -11.46
CA THR A 86 2.01 -13.13 -10.04
C THR A 86 0.87 -12.27 -9.50
N TYR A 87 -0.08 -12.88 -8.79
CA TYR A 87 -1.21 -12.16 -8.21
C TYR A 87 -0.80 -11.52 -6.89
N VAL A 88 -1.28 -10.31 -6.64
CA VAL A 88 -1.07 -9.57 -5.40
C VAL A 88 -2.43 -9.26 -4.79
N GLN A 89 -2.61 -9.70 -3.55
CA GLN A 89 -3.78 -9.37 -2.75
C GLN A 89 -3.39 -8.35 -1.68
N GLY A 90 -4.28 -7.39 -1.48
CA GLY A 90 -4.18 -6.36 -0.47
C GLY A 90 -5.54 -6.00 0.10
N LYS A 91 -5.54 -4.96 0.92
CA LYS A 91 -6.76 -4.39 1.51
C LYS A 91 -6.67 -2.87 1.52
N ILE A 92 -7.84 -2.25 1.54
CA ILE A 92 -7.95 -0.82 1.79
C ILE A 92 -7.90 -0.59 3.30
N ASN A 93 -6.99 0.26 3.76
CA ASN A 93 -6.83 0.56 5.18
C ASN A 93 -7.63 1.80 5.60
N ASN A 94 -7.71 2.80 4.72
CA ASN A 94 -8.43 4.04 5.00
C ASN A 94 -9.00 4.65 3.71
N VAL A 95 -10.26 5.04 3.72
CA VAL A 95 -10.95 5.73 2.63
C VAL A 95 -11.50 7.06 3.12
N LYS A 96 -11.03 8.16 2.52
CA LYS A 96 -11.64 9.48 2.66
C LYS A 96 -12.39 9.84 1.38
N ARG A 97 -13.66 10.18 1.50
CA ARG A 97 -14.49 10.67 0.39
C ARG A 97 -14.35 12.17 0.23
N ALA A 98 -14.52 12.66 -0.99
CA ALA A 98 -14.55 14.10 -1.20
C ALA A 98 -15.80 14.75 -0.62
N GLY A 99 -15.60 15.82 0.13
CA GLY A 99 -16.65 16.66 0.67
C GLY A 99 -17.18 17.66 -0.35
N ARG A 100 -18.31 18.30 -0.02
CA ARG A 100 -18.89 19.40 -0.80
C ARG A 100 -18.25 20.76 -0.49
N LEU A 101 -17.77 20.96 0.74
CA LEU A 101 -17.12 22.20 1.19
C LEU A 101 -15.60 22.10 1.24
N LYS A 102 -15.09 21.08 1.93
CA LYS A 102 -13.66 20.85 2.17
C LYS A 102 -13.39 19.35 2.26
N GLY A 103 -12.16 18.95 1.94
CA GLY A 103 -11.72 17.56 1.95
C GLY A 103 -11.71 16.95 0.54
N ARG A 104 -10.53 16.51 0.12
CA ARG A 104 -10.36 15.73 -1.13
C ARG A 104 -10.48 14.25 -0.80
N ALA A 105 -10.80 13.47 -1.83
CA ALA A 105 -10.82 12.04 -1.71
C ALA A 105 -9.39 11.50 -1.54
N GLU A 106 -9.22 10.53 -0.64
CA GLU A 106 -7.97 9.84 -0.31
C GLU A 106 -8.24 8.33 -0.18
N VAL A 107 -7.30 7.50 -0.60
CA VAL A 107 -7.31 6.05 -0.34
C VAL A 107 -5.92 5.62 0.09
N LEU A 108 -5.84 4.91 1.20
CA LEU A 108 -4.65 4.18 1.63
C LEU A 108 -4.90 2.69 1.47
N MET A 109 -3.99 1.99 0.82
CA MET A 109 -4.08 0.55 0.57
C MET A 109 -2.73 -0.11 0.83
N HIS A 110 -2.78 -1.32 1.36
CA HIS A 110 -1.58 -2.13 1.58
C HIS A 110 -1.75 -3.49 0.92
N PHE A 111 -0.65 -3.98 0.36
CA PHE A 111 -0.58 -5.32 -0.19
C PHE A 111 -0.02 -6.27 0.86
N THR A 112 -0.66 -7.42 1.03
CA THR A 112 -0.37 -8.35 2.12
C THR A 112 0.16 -9.69 1.62
N THR A 113 -0.13 -10.04 0.37
CA THR A 113 0.04 -11.43 -0.09
C THR A 113 0.41 -11.47 -1.57
N LEU A 114 1.48 -12.18 -1.91
CA LEU A 114 1.83 -12.62 -3.26
C LEU A 114 1.35 -14.06 -3.46
N ILE A 115 0.71 -14.32 -4.59
CA ILE A 115 0.26 -15.64 -5.01
C ILE A 115 0.92 -15.93 -6.37
N TYR A 116 1.94 -16.79 -6.33
CA TYR A 116 2.71 -17.19 -7.50
C TYR A 116 1.88 -18.05 -8.45
N PRO A 117 2.22 -18.08 -9.76
CA PRO A 117 1.55 -18.95 -10.72
C PRO A 117 1.58 -20.44 -10.35
N SER A 118 2.55 -20.87 -9.53
CA SER A 118 2.64 -22.23 -8.98
C SER A 118 1.62 -22.52 -7.86
N GLY A 119 0.86 -21.54 -7.40
CA GLY A 119 0.01 -21.61 -6.20
C GLY A 119 0.76 -21.35 -4.89
N TYR A 120 2.09 -21.19 -4.95
CA TYR A 120 2.88 -20.79 -3.78
C TYR A 120 2.46 -19.39 -3.31
N THR A 121 2.18 -19.24 -2.02
CA THR A 121 1.70 -17.99 -1.44
C THR A 121 2.68 -17.48 -0.40
N VAL A 122 2.97 -16.19 -0.45
CA VAL A 122 3.92 -15.52 0.45
C VAL A 122 3.28 -14.28 1.04
N MET A 123 3.35 -14.16 2.37
CA MET A 123 2.91 -12.95 3.06
C MET A 123 4.02 -11.90 3.01
N LEU A 124 3.66 -10.67 2.63
CA LEU A 124 4.58 -9.55 2.63
C LEU A 124 3.85 -8.26 3.00
N PRO A 125 4.51 -7.26 3.60
CA PRO A 125 3.94 -5.96 3.85
C PRO A 125 4.38 -5.02 2.74
N GLY A 126 3.57 -4.95 1.70
CA GLY A 126 3.77 -4.05 0.57
C GLY A 126 3.08 -2.74 0.86
N ALA A 127 3.84 -1.64 0.78
CA ALA A 127 3.27 -0.30 0.72
C ALA A 127 3.20 0.15 -0.75
N LEU A 128 2.28 1.05 -1.04
CA LEU A 128 2.19 1.67 -2.35
C LEU A 128 3.13 2.87 -2.39
N GLU A 129 4.03 2.94 -3.37
CA GLU A 129 4.99 4.05 -3.51
C GLU A 129 4.54 5.05 -4.58
N ASN A 130 3.96 4.55 -5.68
CA ASN A 130 3.53 5.39 -6.79
C ASN A 130 2.30 4.85 -7.53
N VAL A 131 1.56 5.72 -8.20
CA VAL A 131 0.43 5.39 -9.09
C VAL A 131 0.55 6.14 -10.41
N PRO A 132 1.49 5.77 -11.29
CA PRO A 132 1.71 6.48 -12.55
C PRO A 132 0.53 6.33 -13.53
N GLY A 133 -0.31 5.29 -13.37
CA GLY A 133 -1.45 5.04 -14.25
C GLY A 133 -2.76 5.70 -13.85
N ALA A 134 -2.77 6.58 -12.85
CA ALA A 134 -3.99 7.25 -12.39
C ALA A 134 -3.98 8.72 -12.81
N GLU A 135 -5.06 9.14 -13.47
CA GLU A 135 -5.23 10.52 -13.89
C GLU A 135 -5.66 11.42 -12.73
N LYS A 136 -5.03 12.59 -12.60
CA LYS A 136 -5.39 13.65 -11.63
C LYS A 136 -5.31 13.19 -10.17
N THR A 137 -4.33 12.37 -9.84
CA THR A 137 -4.03 11.91 -8.48
C THR A 137 -2.54 12.03 -8.16
N SER A 138 -2.22 12.28 -6.90
CA SER A 138 -0.86 12.41 -6.37
C SER A 138 -0.71 11.67 -5.04
N MET A 139 0.52 11.32 -4.66
CA MET A 139 0.83 10.79 -3.33
C MET A 139 0.86 11.91 -2.30
N LYS A 140 0.16 11.72 -1.19
CA LYS A 140 0.09 12.70 -0.11
C LYS A 140 1.25 12.53 0.89
N ASP A 141 1.55 11.28 1.25
CA ASP A 141 2.46 10.92 2.35
C ASP A 141 3.27 9.67 1.95
N GLU A 142 4.40 9.44 2.63
CA GLU A 142 5.31 8.29 2.41
C GLU A 142 4.66 6.92 2.75
N GLU A 143 3.53 6.93 3.44
CA GLU A 143 2.74 5.74 3.77
C GLU A 143 1.97 5.16 2.57
N GLY A 144 1.96 5.86 1.41
CA GLY A 144 1.28 5.39 0.20
C GLY A 144 -0.17 5.85 0.06
N THR A 145 -0.53 6.96 0.70
CA THR A 145 -1.87 7.55 0.58
C THR A 145 -2.04 8.23 -0.78
N VAL A 146 -2.92 7.68 -1.62
CA VAL A 146 -3.29 8.25 -2.92
C VAL A 146 -4.37 9.32 -2.71
N ARG A 147 -4.13 10.54 -3.19
CA ARG A 147 -5.03 11.69 -3.04
C ARG A 147 -5.40 12.28 -4.40
N GLN A 148 -6.63 12.76 -4.52
CA GLN A 148 -7.04 13.47 -5.73
C GLN A 148 -6.45 14.88 -5.80
N ASP A 149 -6.05 15.29 -7.01
CA ASP A 149 -5.59 16.64 -7.30
C ASP A 149 -6.69 17.70 -7.20
N SER A 150 -6.27 18.93 -6.90
CA SER A 150 -7.16 20.08 -6.80
C SER A 150 -7.66 20.49 -8.19
N GLN A 151 -8.97 20.49 -8.41
CA GLN A 151 -9.58 20.96 -9.68
C GLN A 151 -10.23 22.34 -9.56
N ALA A 152 -9.92 23.12 -8.52
CA ALA A 152 -10.55 24.41 -8.28
C ALA A 152 -10.37 25.40 -9.45
N GLY A 153 -9.18 25.46 -10.07
CA GLY A 153 -8.91 26.32 -11.23
C GLY A 153 -9.60 25.85 -12.52
N GLU A 154 -9.63 24.55 -12.80
CA GLU A 154 -10.28 23.99 -14.00
C GLU A 154 -11.81 24.17 -13.95
N LYS A 155 -12.41 24.01 -12.77
CA LYS A 155 -13.86 24.21 -12.56
C LYS A 155 -14.25 25.69 -12.67
N ALA A 156 -13.41 26.61 -12.20
CA ALA A 156 -13.62 28.06 -12.37
C ALA A 156 -13.59 28.48 -13.85
N GLY A 157 -12.62 27.97 -14.64
CA GLY A 157 -12.53 28.26 -16.07
C GLY A 157 -13.73 27.74 -16.89
N LYS A 158 -14.20 26.53 -16.60
CA LYS A 158 -15.39 25.95 -17.25
C LYS A 158 -16.71 26.62 -16.85
N ALA A 159 -16.78 27.21 -15.65
CA ALA A 159 -17.94 28.01 -15.21
C ALA A 159 -17.98 29.36 -15.95
N ALA A 160 -16.83 30.00 -16.14
CA ALA A 160 -16.71 31.22 -16.93
C ALA A 160 -17.08 31.00 -18.42
N ASP A 161 -16.61 29.92 -19.05
CA ASP A 161 -16.94 29.61 -20.45
C ASP A 161 -18.43 29.26 -20.66
N ARG A 162 -19.06 28.58 -19.68
CA ARG A 162 -20.52 28.34 -19.71
C ARG A 162 -21.35 29.60 -19.50
N GLY A 163 -20.90 30.55 -18.68
CA GLY A 163 -21.56 31.84 -18.50
C GLY A 163 -21.54 32.70 -19.78
N ILE A 164 -20.57 32.48 -20.67
CA ILE A 164 -20.47 33.18 -21.95
C ILE A 164 -21.37 32.53 -23.03
N LYS A 165 -21.60 31.20 -22.97
CA LYS A 165 -22.30 30.44 -24.03
C LYS A 165 -23.72 29.97 -23.67
N GLY A 166 -24.11 30.00 -22.39
CA GLY A 166 -25.35 29.39 -21.91
C GLY A 166 -26.27 30.36 -21.17
N ALA A 167 -27.48 30.50 -21.71
CA ALA A 167 -28.62 31.36 -21.32
C ALA A 167 -28.64 32.71 -22.02
N GLY A 168 -29.76 33.01 -22.69
CA GLY A 168 -29.99 34.19 -23.53
C GLY A 168 -29.47 35.50 -22.91
N GLY A 169 -28.92 36.36 -23.77
CA GLY A 169 -28.16 37.55 -23.40
C GLY A 169 -28.72 38.30 -22.19
N GLY A 170 -27.93 38.36 -21.11
CA GLY A 170 -28.36 39.07 -19.90
C GLY A 170 -27.43 39.03 -18.68
N ALA A 171 -26.31 38.30 -18.69
CA ALA A 171 -25.36 38.34 -17.58
C ALA A 171 -24.19 39.27 -17.91
N LEU A 172 -24.24 40.49 -17.36
CA LEU A 172 -23.18 41.49 -17.48
C LEU A 172 -21.85 40.93 -16.96
N VAL A 173 -20.84 41.11 -17.81
CA VAL A 173 -19.43 40.87 -17.58
C VAL A 173 -18.96 41.50 -16.27
N GLY A 174 -18.47 40.68 -15.36
CA GLY A 174 -17.70 41.07 -14.18
C GLY A 174 -16.31 40.43 -14.15
N VAL A 175 -15.68 40.24 -15.32
CA VAL A 175 -14.33 39.67 -15.44
C VAL A 175 -13.45 40.61 -16.26
N LEU A 176 -13.16 41.77 -15.67
CA LEU A 176 -12.06 42.63 -16.09
C LEU A 176 -11.30 43.07 -14.84
N ALA A 177 -10.41 42.21 -14.33
CA ALA A 177 -9.34 42.66 -13.44
C ALA A 177 -8.15 41.68 -13.45
N SER A 178 -7.14 42.06 -14.24
CA SER A 178 -5.71 41.80 -14.07
C SER A 178 -5.17 40.38 -14.33
N GLY A 179 -4.22 40.31 -15.26
CA GLY A 179 -3.34 39.17 -15.48
C GLY A 179 -2.31 38.97 -14.35
N SER A 180 -2.78 38.79 -13.12
CA SER A 180 -1.96 38.35 -12.00
C SER A 180 -2.60 37.13 -11.33
N ARG A 181 -1.81 36.10 -11.04
CA ARG A 181 -2.22 34.82 -10.44
C ARG A 181 -2.85 34.92 -9.04
N ALA A 182 -3.13 36.12 -8.53
CA ALA A 182 -3.61 36.39 -7.17
C ALA A 182 -5.06 36.93 -7.11
N GLY A 183 -5.86 36.75 -8.16
CA GLY A 183 -7.21 37.32 -8.28
C GLY A 183 -8.40 36.39 -7.91
N ALA A 184 -8.20 35.32 -7.15
CA ALA A 184 -9.27 34.35 -6.82
C ALA A 184 -10.12 34.74 -5.59
N GLY A 185 -10.30 36.04 -5.35
CA GLY A 185 -10.83 36.55 -4.08
C GLY A 185 -12.28 37.04 -4.10
N ILE A 186 -12.75 37.75 -5.13
CA ILE A 186 -14.02 38.49 -5.02
C ILE A 186 -14.77 38.50 -6.35
N GLY A 187 -15.68 37.54 -6.50
CA GLY A 187 -16.81 37.60 -7.43
C GLY A 187 -18.10 37.97 -6.71
N ALA A 188 -18.06 38.99 -5.85
CA ALA A 188 -19.21 39.50 -5.09
C ALA A 188 -19.65 40.84 -5.68
N GLY A 189 -20.43 40.78 -6.76
CA GLY A 189 -21.09 41.94 -7.35
C GLY A 189 -22.28 41.48 -8.18
N ILE A 190 -23.47 41.58 -7.58
CA ILE A 190 -24.81 41.38 -8.17
C ILE A 190 -25.15 39.95 -8.66
N GLY A 191 -24.17 39.10 -9.01
CA GLY A 191 -24.34 37.64 -9.23
C GLY A 191 -24.12 36.74 -8.00
N GLY A 192 -24.00 37.34 -6.81
CA GLY A 192 -23.35 36.76 -5.63
C GLY A 192 -24.11 35.69 -4.84
N ALA A 193 -25.42 35.51 -5.02
CA ALA A 193 -26.15 34.47 -4.29
C ALA A 193 -26.15 33.12 -5.02
N VAL A 194 -26.36 33.13 -6.34
CA VAL A 194 -26.43 31.91 -7.16
C VAL A 194 -25.05 31.28 -7.34
N GLY A 195 -24.01 32.10 -7.55
CA GLY A 195 -22.62 31.63 -7.71
C GLY A 195 -22.10 30.91 -6.47
N ILE A 196 -22.27 31.50 -5.28
CA ILE A 196 -21.84 30.91 -4.00
C ILE A 196 -22.68 29.65 -3.71
N ALA A 197 -24.01 29.68 -3.90
CA ALA A 197 -24.85 28.50 -3.74
C ALA A 197 -24.43 27.35 -4.66
N SER A 198 -24.11 27.63 -5.93
CA SER A 198 -23.69 26.61 -6.89
C SER A 198 -22.36 25.93 -6.52
N ALA A 199 -21.39 26.70 -6.01
CA ALA A 199 -20.10 26.16 -5.56
C ALA A 199 -20.25 25.27 -4.31
N LEU A 200 -21.18 25.59 -3.41
CA LEU A 200 -21.48 24.77 -2.22
C LEU A 200 -22.25 23.49 -2.56
N LEU A 201 -22.99 23.47 -3.68
CA LEU A 201 -23.67 22.29 -4.18
C LEU A 201 -22.72 21.33 -4.92
N THR A 202 -21.64 21.84 -5.51
CA THR A 202 -20.68 21.01 -6.24
C THR A 202 -19.83 20.15 -5.31
N LYS A 203 -20.04 18.83 -5.37
CA LYS A 203 -19.19 17.84 -4.69
C LYS A 203 -17.78 17.83 -5.32
N GLY A 204 -16.74 17.68 -4.50
CA GLY A 204 -15.41 17.29 -4.99
C GLY A 204 -15.48 15.93 -5.71
N ASN A 205 -14.54 15.67 -6.62
CA ASN A 205 -14.57 14.37 -7.31
C ASN A 205 -14.06 13.27 -6.35
N ASP A 206 -14.25 12.03 -6.75
CA ASP A 206 -13.80 10.86 -6.00
C ASP A 206 -12.49 10.36 -6.64
N VAL A 207 -11.56 9.80 -5.88
CA VAL A 207 -10.44 9.02 -6.43
C VAL A 207 -11.04 7.80 -7.14
N ARG A 208 -10.61 7.58 -8.39
CA ARG A 208 -10.99 6.44 -9.21
C ARG A 208 -9.73 5.89 -9.89
N LEU A 209 -9.50 4.60 -9.69
CA LEU A 209 -8.45 3.82 -10.34
C LEU A 209 -9.18 2.77 -11.17
N ASP A 210 -8.99 2.76 -12.47
CA ASP A 210 -9.67 1.79 -13.33
C ASP A 210 -8.90 0.47 -13.34
N ALA A 211 -9.56 -0.60 -13.82
CA ALA A 211 -8.86 -1.87 -14.02
C ALA A 211 -7.74 -1.66 -15.05
N GLY A 212 -6.57 -2.22 -14.78
CA GLY A 212 -5.36 -2.02 -15.58
C GLY A 212 -4.51 -0.82 -15.14
N THR A 213 -4.96 0.04 -14.23
CA THR A 213 -4.13 1.12 -13.69
C THR A 213 -2.84 0.55 -13.07
N THR A 214 -1.71 1.08 -13.53
CA THR A 214 -0.38 0.68 -13.04
C THR A 214 -0.09 1.30 -11.68
N LEU A 215 0.32 0.44 -10.75
CA LEU A 215 0.73 0.75 -9.39
C LEU A 215 2.19 0.34 -9.20
N GLU A 216 2.94 1.12 -8.43
CA GLU A 216 4.27 0.73 -7.96
C GLU A 216 4.19 0.41 -6.47
N MET A 217 4.44 -0.85 -6.13
CA MET A 217 4.52 -1.31 -4.75
C MET A 217 5.97 -1.40 -4.32
N ILE A 218 6.26 -0.95 -3.11
CA ILE A 218 7.56 -1.16 -2.45
C ILE A 218 7.41 -2.18 -1.32
N ILE A 219 8.33 -3.13 -1.28
CA ILE A 219 8.41 -4.14 -0.23
C ILE A 219 9.08 -3.51 0.99
N GLN A 220 8.36 -3.36 2.09
CA GLN A 220 8.86 -2.61 3.26
C GLN A 220 9.88 -3.39 4.10
N ARG A 221 9.81 -4.72 4.09
CA ARG A 221 10.69 -5.60 4.87
C ARG A 221 11.15 -6.77 4.03
N GLU A 222 12.29 -7.35 4.42
CA GLU A 222 12.78 -8.54 3.75
C GLU A 222 11.80 -9.71 3.80
N VAL A 223 11.71 -10.47 2.71
CA VAL A 223 10.79 -11.60 2.58
C VAL A 223 11.59 -12.83 2.14
N PRO A 224 11.76 -13.83 3.01
CA PRO A 224 12.42 -15.08 2.62
C PRO A 224 11.50 -15.86 1.67
N LEU A 225 12.07 -16.36 0.58
CA LEU A 225 11.40 -17.22 -0.38
C LEU A 225 12.09 -18.59 -0.45
N ASP A 226 11.29 -19.62 -0.64
CA ASP A 226 11.76 -20.93 -1.07
C ASP A 226 11.91 -20.93 -2.59
N ALA A 227 13.15 -20.84 -3.07
CA ALA A 227 13.43 -20.73 -4.50
C ALA A 227 13.04 -21.99 -5.30
N ASN A 228 12.77 -23.13 -4.64
CA ASN A 228 12.33 -24.34 -5.32
C ASN A 228 10.83 -24.30 -5.69
N ARG A 229 10.06 -23.39 -5.07
CA ARG A 229 8.60 -23.23 -5.30
C ARG A 229 8.26 -22.13 -6.30
N ILE A 230 9.26 -21.34 -6.69
CA ILE A 230 9.13 -20.31 -7.71
C ILE A 230 9.42 -20.97 -9.06
N PRO A 231 8.50 -20.94 -10.03
CA PRO A 231 8.74 -21.53 -11.33
C PRO A 231 9.92 -20.81 -12.00
N SER A 232 11.06 -21.49 -12.11
CA SER A 232 12.21 -20.96 -12.85
C SER A 232 11.92 -21.15 -14.34
N GLN A 233 11.95 -20.06 -15.11
CA GLN A 233 11.74 -20.11 -16.57
C GLN A 233 12.70 -21.06 -17.32
N ARG A 234 13.74 -21.59 -16.64
CA ARG A 234 14.66 -22.59 -17.19
C ARG A 234 13.97 -23.85 -17.69
N GLU A 235 12.82 -24.24 -17.14
CA GLU A 235 12.11 -25.44 -17.57
C GLU A 235 11.37 -25.26 -18.90
N ARG A 236 10.87 -24.05 -19.20
CA ARG A 236 10.10 -23.80 -20.43
C ARG A 236 10.94 -23.85 -21.72
N PHE A 237 12.24 -23.56 -21.62
CA PHE A 237 13.13 -23.62 -22.77
C PHE A 237 13.62 -25.03 -23.09
N ARG A 238 13.62 -25.95 -22.12
CA ARG A 238 14.03 -27.34 -22.35
C ARG A 238 12.98 -28.13 -23.14
N SER A 239 11.71 -27.80 -22.95
CA SER A 239 10.59 -28.41 -23.68
C SER A 239 10.42 -27.93 -25.13
N ALA A 240 11.13 -26.88 -25.56
CA ALA A 240 11.04 -26.33 -26.92
C ALA A 240 12.14 -26.82 -27.86
N SER A 241 13.10 -27.61 -27.37
CA SER A 241 14.20 -28.20 -28.18
C SER A 241 14.03 -29.70 -28.44
N GLU A 242 12.89 -30.28 -28.08
CA GLU A 242 12.57 -31.71 -28.28
C GLU A 242 11.55 -31.94 -29.42
N TYR A 243 11.41 -30.97 -30.33
CA TYR A 243 10.62 -31.11 -31.56
C TYR A 243 11.35 -30.46 -32.73
#